data_AF-A0A317GFT2-F1
#
_entry.id   AF-A0A317GFT2-F1
#
_cell.length_a   1.000
_cell.length_b   1.000
_cell.length_c   1.000
_cell.angle_alpha   90.00
_cell.angle_beta   90.00
_cell.angle_gamma   90.00
#
_symmetry.space_group_name_H-M   'P 1'
#
loop_
_entity.id
_entity.type
_entity.pdbx_description
1 polymer ?
#
loop_
_entity_poly.entity_id
_entity_poly.type
_entity_poly.pdbx_seq_one_letter_code
_entity_poly.pdbx_strand_id
1 'polypeptide(L)' 'KIFIEVYFIMKNQLLKAIVEMPSSAAYFMGKRDQCENEIERKLNTPISKLTPDLFLEIVVCYIRMDTNNDNFVKEMGWAK' A
#
# COMPACT_ATOMS: atom_id res chain seq x y z
N LYS A 1 33.07 6.18 -0.10
CA LYS A 1 32.69 7.21 0.88
C LYS A 1 31.29 7.77 0.60
N ILE A 2 31.05 8.29 -0.61
CA ILE A 2 29.74 8.79 -1.06
C ILE A 2 28.59 7.78 -0.88
N PHE A 3 28.80 6.51 -1.25
CA PHE A 3 27.75 5.49 -1.16
C PHE A 3 27.25 5.23 0.28
N ILE A 4 28.16 5.33 1.26
CA ILE A 4 27.82 5.15 2.68
C ILE A 4 27.02 6.35 3.19
N GLU A 5 27.41 7.57 2.83
CA GLU A 5 26.71 8.80 3.22
C GLU A 5 25.29 8.85 2.65
N VAL A 6 25.11 8.51 1.37
CA VAL A 6 23.78 8.43 0.74
C VAL A 6 22.89 7.41 1.46
N TYR A 7 23.43 6.24 1.79
CA TYR A 7 22.70 5.22 2.55
C TYR A 7 22.22 5.74 3.91
N PHE A 8 23.09 6.41 4.67
CA PHE A 8 22.72 6.99 5.98
C PHE A 8 21.64 8.06 5.86
N ILE A 9 21.73 8.93 4.85
CA ILE A 9 20.73 9.98 4.60
C ILE A 9 19.36 9.34 4.31
N MET A 10 19.30 8.37 3.39
CA MET A 10 18.05 7.68 3.05
C MET A 10 17.44 6.96 4.26
N LYS A 11 18.27 6.27 5.04
CA LYS A 11 17.82 5.57 6.27
C LYS A 11 17.21 6.55 7.28
N ASN A 12 17.85 7.69 7.51
CA ASN A 12 17.36 8.67 8.47
C ASN A 12 16.06 9.33 8.00
N GLN A 13 15.92 9.62 6.71
CA GLN A 13 14.67 10.15 6.14
C GLN A 13 13.53 9.14 6.26
N LEU A 14 13.81 7.86 6.01
CA LEU A 14 12.81 6.79 6.18
C LEU A 14 12.34 6.66 7.63
N LEU A 15 13.28 6.62 8.59
CA LEU A 15 12.95 6.54 10.01
C LEU A 15 12.14 7.75 10.47
N LYS A 16 12.50 8.95 10.00
CA LYS A 16 11.74 10.17 10.29
C LYS A 16 10.31 10.08 9.73
N ALA A 17 10.14 9.65 8.48
CA ALA A 17 8.82 9.48 7.88
C ALA A 17 7.95 8.46 8.63
N ILE A 18 8.54 7.39 9.18
CA ILE A 18 7.83 6.41 10.01
C ILE A 18 7.38 7.04 11.34
N VAL A 19 8.27 7.78 12.01
CA VAL A 19 7.98 8.41 13.30
C VAL A 19 6.93 9.51 13.18
N GLU A 20 6.93 10.24 12.06
CA GLU A 20 6.01 11.35 11.81
C GLU A 20 4.68 10.91 11.17
N MET A 21 4.52 9.62 10.82
CA MET A 21 3.30 9.11 10.21
C MET A 21 2.10 9.20 11.17
N PRO A 22 1.01 9.90 10.80
CA PRO A 22 -0.21 9.90 11.59
C PRO A 22 -0.81 8.51 11.69
N SER A 23 -1.45 8.19 12.83
CA SER A 23 -2.12 6.90 13.03
C SER A 23 -3.22 6.64 11.99
N SER A 24 -3.88 7.69 11.50
CA SER A 24 -4.86 7.61 10.40
C SER A 24 -4.20 7.22 9.08
N ALA A 25 -3.03 7.77 8.74
CA ALA A 25 -2.26 7.36 7.58
C ALA A 25 -1.83 5.89 7.69
N ALA A 26 -1.32 5.47 8.85
CA ALA A 26 -0.94 4.08 9.09
C ALA A 26 -2.13 3.11 8.93
N TYR A 27 -3.34 3.52 9.34
CA TYR A 27 -4.56 2.74 9.11
C TYR A 27 -4.83 2.52 7.61
N PHE A 28 -4.79 3.58 6.80
CA PHE A 28 -5.03 3.46 5.36
C PHE A 28 -3.95 2.66 4.64
N MET A 29 -2.68 2.81 5.05
CA MET A 29 -1.59 1.96 4.58
C MET A 29 -1.89 0.48 4.85
N GLY A 30 -2.28 0.13 6.09
CA GLY A 30 -2.64 -1.25 6.42
C GLY A 30 -3.83 -1.79 5.62
N LYS A 31 -4.82 -0.95 5.29
CA LYS A 31 -5.96 -1.35 4.45
C LYS A 31 -5.58 -1.56 2.98
N ARG A 32 -4.65 -0.77 2.46
CA ARG A 32 -4.07 -0.99 1.12
C ARG A 32 -3.32 -2.31 1.07
N ASP A 33 -2.43 -2.55 2.04
CA ASP A 33 -1.62 -3.77 2.11
C ASP A 33 -2.49 -5.03 2.29
N GLN A 34 -3.62 -4.92 3.02
CA GLN A 34 -4.61 -6.00 3.09
C GLN A 34 -5.19 -6.33 1.70
N CYS A 35 -5.55 -5.32 0.91
CA CYS A 35 -6.11 -5.54 -0.42
C CYS A 35 -5.06 -6.15 -1.38
N GLU A 36 -3.80 -5.74 -1.27
CA GLU A 36 -2.68 -6.31 -2.05
C GLU A 36 -2.53 -7.81 -1.78
N ASN A 37 -2.50 -8.20 -0.50
CA ASN A 37 -2.45 -9.61 -0.09
C ASN A 37 -3.67 -10.41 -0.59
N GLU A 38 -4.87 -9.80 -0.55
CA GLU A 38 -6.08 -10.44 -1.06
C GLU A 38 -6.02 -10.66 -2.58
N ILE A 39 -5.51 -9.68 -3.34
CA ILE A 39 -5.32 -9.79 -4.79
C ILE A 39 -4.31 -10.87 -5.10
N GLU A 40 -3.14 -10.87 -4.45
CA GLU A 40 -2.10 -11.89 -4.67
C GLU A 40 -2.65 -13.30 -4.42
N ARG A 41 -3.37 -13.48 -3.31
CA ARG A 41 -4.03 -14.76 -2.99
C ARG A 41 -5.04 -15.18 -4.07
N LYS A 42 -5.85 -14.24 -4.57
CA LYS A 42 -6.86 -14.50 -5.60
C LYS A 42 -6.25 -14.79 -6.97
N LEU A 43 -5.17 -14.10 -7.35
CA LEU A 43 -4.44 -14.33 -8.60
C LEU A 43 -3.74 -15.70 -8.62
N ASN A 44 -3.37 -16.23 -7.46
CA ASN A 44 -2.85 -17.59 -7.32
C ASN A 44 -3.95 -18.69 -7.36
N THR A 45 -5.21 -18.33 -7.63
CA THR A 45 -6.29 -19.30 -7.80
C THR A 45 -6.13 -20.07 -9.11
N PRO A 46 -6.29 -21.41 -9.12
CA PRO A 46 -6.24 -22.21 -10.35
C PRO A 46 -7.27 -21.73 -11.39
N ILE A 47 -6.88 -21.76 -12.68
CA ILE A 47 -7.74 -21.32 -13.80
C ILE A 47 -9.11 -22.01 -13.78
N SER A 48 -9.16 -23.29 -13.41
CA SER A 48 -10.40 -24.07 -13.31
C SER A 48 -11.38 -23.57 -12.24
N LYS A 49 -10.95 -22.66 -11.37
CA LYS A 49 -11.75 -22.05 -10.30
C LYS A 49 -11.98 -20.55 -10.52
N LEU A 50 -11.59 -20.01 -11.68
CA LEU A 50 -11.89 -18.62 -12.02
C LEU A 50 -13.38 -18.46 -12.28
N THR A 51 -13.99 -17.51 -11.59
CA THR A 51 -15.40 -17.14 -11.76
C THR A 51 -15.51 -15.63 -12.02
N PRO A 52 -16.60 -15.16 -12.64
CA PRO A 52 -16.88 -13.73 -12.75
C PRO A 52 -16.89 -13.01 -11.40
N ASP A 53 -17.38 -13.66 -10.35
CA ASP A 53 -17.40 -13.12 -8.99
C ASP A 53 -15.98 -12.92 -8.45
N LEU A 54 -15.10 -13.89 -8.64
CA LEU A 54 -13.69 -13.78 -8.25
C LEU A 54 -13.00 -12.62 -8.99
N PHE A 55 -13.29 -12.44 -10.29
CA PHE A 55 -12.78 -11.32 -11.05
C PHE A 55 -13.28 -9.98 -10.50
N LEU A 56 -14.59 -9.88 -10.21
CA LEU A 56 -15.18 -8.67 -9.61
C LEU A 56 -14.57 -8.36 -8.24
N GLU A 57 -14.34 -9.38 -7.41
CA GLU A 57 -13.68 -9.23 -6.12
C GLU A 57 -12.24 -8.69 -6.25
N ILE A 58 -11.49 -9.09 -7.26
CA ILE A 58 -10.14 -8.55 -7.55
C ILE A 58 -10.26 -7.07 -7.95
N VAL A 59 -11.18 -6.73 -8.85
CA VAL A 59 -11.41 -5.34 -9.29
C VAL A 59 -11.79 -4.43 -8.11
N VAL A 60 -12.66 -4.90 -7.22
CA VAL A 60 -13.05 -4.17 -6.00
C VAL A 60 -11.84 -3.94 -5.09
N CYS A 61 -10.96 -4.93 -4.92
CA CYS A 61 -9.73 -4.75 -4.14
C CYS A 61 -8.81 -3.67 -4.76
N TYR A 62 -8.64 -3.64 -6.09
CA TYR A 62 -7.85 -2.58 -6.75
C TYR A 62 -8.44 -1.19 -6.50
N ILE A 63 -9.75 -1.01 -6.67
CA ILE A 63 -10.41 0.29 -6.42
C ILE A 63 -10.23 0.73 -4.96
N ARG A 64 -10.33 -0.22 -4.02
CA ARG A 64 -10.08 0.05 -2.59
C ARG A 64 -8.63 0.42 -2.32
N MET A 65 -7.66 -0.20 -3.00
CA MET A 65 -6.25 0.17 -2.89
C MET A 65 -6.03 1.62 -3.31
N ASP A 66 -6.56 2.02 -4.46
CA ASP A 66 -6.45 3.39 -4.95
C ASP A 66 -7.06 4.38 -3.95
N THR A 67 -8.27 4.10 -3.48
CA THR A 67 -8.96 4.93 -2.47
C THR A 67 -8.17 5.03 -1.16
N ASN A 68 -7.61 3.92 -0.68
CA ASN A 68 -6.80 3.90 0.54
C ASN A 68 -5.49 4.66 0.33
N ASN A 69 -4.90 4.60 -0.87
CA ASN A 69 -3.69 5.33 -1.20
C ASN A 69 -3.94 6.85 -1.23
N ASP A 70 -5.06 7.29 -1.81
CA ASP A 70 -5.46 8.70 -1.81
C ASP A 70 -5.69 9.21 -0.39
N ASN A 71 -6.39 8.43 0.44
CA ASN A 71 -6.59 8.78 1.85
C ASN A 71 -5.27 8.80 2.63
N PHE A 72 -4.37 7.84 2.39
CA PHE A 72 -3.03 7.86 2.98
C PHE A 72 -2.27 9.14 2.63
N VAL A 73 -2.21 9.49 1.34
CA VAL A 73 -1.54 10.71 0.86
C VAL A 73 -2.15 11.97 1.48
N LYS A 74 -3.48 12.01 1.63
CA LYS A 74 -4.19 13.10 2.29
C LYS A 74 -3.83 13.22 3.77
N GLU A 75 -3.85 12.11 4.52
CA GLU A 75 -3.52 12.10 5.96
C GLU A 75 -2.05 12.45 6.21
N MET A 76 -1.15 12.09 5.30
CA MET A 76 0.25 12.51 5.34
C MET A 76 0.47 14.00 5.00
N GLY A 77 -0.57 14.71 4.54
CA GLY A 77 -0.44 16.09 4.06
C GLY A 77 0.36 16.19 2.75
N TRP A 78 0.44 15.11 1.99
CA TRP A 78 1.19 15.03 0.72
C TRP A 78 0.32 15.30 -0.51
N ALA A 79 -1.00 15.34 -0.32
CA ALA A 79 -1.93 15.78 -1.34
C ALA A 79 -1.62 17.25 -1.67
N LYS A 80 -1.41 17.55 -2.95
CA LYS A 80 -1.22 18.92 -3.45
C LYS A 80 -2.53 19.69 -3.48
#